data_AF-A0A3B4EWI9-F1
#
_entry.id   AF-A0A3B4EWI9-F1
#
_cell.length_a   1.000
_cell.length_b   1.000
_cell.length_c   1.000
_cell.angle_alpha   90.00
_cell.angle_beta   90.00
_cell.angle_gamma   90.00
#
_symmetry.space_group_name_H-M   'P 1'
#
loop_
_entity.id
_entity.type
_entity.pdbx_description
1 polymer ?
#
loop_
_entity_poly.entity_id
_entity_poly.type
_entity_poly.pdbx_seq_one_letter_code
_entity_poly.pdbx_strand_id
1 'polypeptide(L)'
;MLHVRAGRDVMDLFDQCSVLVFYTAAVFALIHPCRGQSEVIGPLHPVVAWIGDDIILPCNLDPVMDALDMAVEWARPDLNPRFVFVWRDGVELES
;
A
#
# COMPACT_ATOMS: atom_id res chain seq x y z
N MET A 1 -27.22 55.43 20.30
CA MET A 1 -27.60 54.02 20.06
C MET A 1 -26.48 53.38 19.25
N LEU A 2 -25.51 52.73 19.90
CA LEU A 2 -24.33 52.18 19.23
C LEU A 2 -24.62 50.74 18.78
N HIS A 3 -24.51 50.52 17.47
CA HIS A 3 -24.75 49.25 16.82
C HIS A 3 -23.60 48.29 17.13
N VAL A 4 -23.83 47.33 18.03
CA VAL A 4 -22.91 46.22 18.31
C VAL A 4 -23.04 45.20 17.17
N ARG A 5 -22.18 45.29 16.15
CA ARG A 5 -22.11 44.32 15.05
C ARG A 5 -20.75 43.62 14.89
N ALA A 6 -19.77 43.92 15.75
CA ALA A 6 -18.41 43.38 15.61
C ALA A 6 -18.17 42.01 16.29
N GLY A 7 -19.10 41.53 17.14
CA GLY A 7 -18.92 40.28 17.90
C GLY A 7 -19.46 39.01 17.24
N ARG A 8 -20.43 39.13 16.31
CA ARG A 8 -21.01 37.96 15.61
C ARG A 8 -20.11 37.46 14.48
N ASP A 9 -19.54 38.38 13.73
CA ASP A 9 -18.71 38.10 12.54
C ASP A 9 -17.46 37.26 12.84
N VAL A 10 -16.82 37.49 14.01
CA VAL A 10 -15.63 36.74 14.43
C VAL A 10 -16.00 35.31 14.86
N MET A 11 -17.10 35.13 15.59
CA MET A 11 -17.57 33.81 16.04
C MET A 11 -18.06 32.96 14.86
N ASP A 12 -18.74 33.59 13.91
CA ASP A 12 -19.18 32.95 12.65
C ASP A 12 -17.97 32.50 11.80
N LEU A 13 -16.88 33.29 11.76
CA LEU A 13 -15.66 32.92 11.06
C LEU A 13 -14.93 31.73 11.71
N PHE A 14 -14.85 31.69 13.04
CA PHE A 14 -14.24 30.56 13.77
C PHE A 14 -15.06 29.28 13.59
N ASP A 15 -16.40 29.37 13.62
CA ASP A 15 -17.30 28.24 13.38
C ASP A 15 -17.19 27.76 11.93
N GLN A 16 -17.13 28.68 10.97
CA GLN A 16 -16.97 28.35 9.55
C GLN A 16 -15.61 27.69 9.23
N CYS A 17 -14.52 28.15 9.85
CA CYS A 17 -13.21 27.50 9.74
C CYS A 17 -13.24 26.10 10.36
N SER A 18 -13.87 25.95 11.52
CA SER A 18 -14.04 24.65 12.20
C SER A 18 -14.81 23.67 11.31
N VAL A 19 -15.97 24.09 10.81
CA VAL A 19 -16.81 23.32 9.88
C VAL A 19 -16.04 22.97 8.61
N LEU A 20 -15.31 23.91 8.01
CA LEU A 20 -14.51 23.66 6.81
C LEU A 20 -13.41 22.61 7.08
N VAL A 21 -12.71 22.69 8.21
CA VAL A 21 -11.70 21.70 8.61
C VAL A 21 -12.31 20.31 8.82
N PHE A 22 -13.48 20.23 9.45
CA PHE A 22 -14.20 18.96 9.57
C PHE A 22 -14.64 18.41 8.22
N TYR A 23 -15.13 19.26 7.33
CA TYR A 23 -15.52 18.86 5.97
C TYR A 23 -14.31 18.37 5.17
N THR A 24 -13.17 19.07 5.21
CA THR A 24 -11.96 18.61 4.51
C THR A 24 -11.45 17.31 5.10
N ALA A 25 -11.40 17.15 6.43
CA ALA A 25 -10.99 15.91 7.07
C ALA A 25 -11.92 14.73 6.72
N ALA A 26 -13.23 14.95 6.70
CA ALA A 26 -14.21 13.94 6.31
C ALA A 26 -14.07 13.56 4.83
N VAL A 27 -13.93 14.55 3.94
CA VAL A 27 -13.67 14.31 2.51
C VAL A 27 -12.36 13.55 2.34
N PHE A 28 -11.28 13.95 3.03
CA PHE A 28 -10.01 13.22 3.02
C PHE A 28 -10.17 11.78 3.50
N ALA A 29 -10.87 11.53 4.61
CA ALA A 29 -11.12 10.17 5.09
C ALA A 29 -11.96 9.33 4.11
N LEU A 30 -12.90 9.95 3.39
CA LEU A 30 -13.75 9.29 2.39
C LEU A 30 -13.02 9.03 1.06
N ILE A 31 -12.08 9.89 0.66
CA ILE A 31 -11.31 9.73 -0.58
C ILE A 31 -10.03 8.91 -0.39
N HIS A 32 -9.49 8.79 0.83
CA HIS A 32 -8.37 7.89 1.07
C HIS A 32 -8.88 6.45 1.01
N PRO A 33 -8.46 5.65 0.01
CA PRO A 33 -8.79 4.25 0.02
C PRO A 33 -8.16 3.64 1.28
N CYS A 34 -8.95 2.89 2.05
CA CYS A 34 -8.42 1.99 3.05
C CYS A 34 -7.52 0.98 2.32
N ARG A 35 -6.22 1.27 2.19
CA ARG A 35 -5.24 0.33 1.63
C ARG A 35 -5.13 -0.83 2.61
N GLY A 36 -5.82 -1.93 2.30
CA GLY A 36 -5.66 -3.18 3.02
C GLY A 36 -4.25 -3.74 2.86
N GLN A 37 -3.90 -4.71 3.69
CA GLN A 37 -2.71 -5.52 3.44
C GLN A 37 -2.93 -6.33 2.16
N SER A 38 -1.92 -6.38 1.30
CA SER A 38 -1.97 -7.15 0.08
C SER A 38 -1.39 -8.54 0.31
N GLU A 39 -1.96 -9.52 -0.38
CA GLU A 39 -1.55 -10.92 -0.31
C GLU A 39 -0.83 -11.34 -1.59
N VAL A 40 0.13 -12.25 -1.44
CA VAL A 40 0.82 -12.87 -2.59
C VAL A 40 -0.06 -13.99 -3.14
N ILE A 41 -0.56 -13.79 -4.35
CA ILE A 41 -1.35 -14.76 -5.10
C ILE A 41 -0.44 -15.50 -6.08
N GLY A 42 -0.41 -16.82 -5.96
CA GLY A 42 0.31 -17.71 -6.87
C GLY A 42 -0.55 -18.17 -8.05
N PRO A 43 0.01 -18.99 -8.95
CA PRO A 43 -0.72 -19.50 -10.10
C PRO A 43 -1.82 -20.49 -9.65
N LEU A 44 -2.96 -20.46 -10.34
CA LEU A 44 -4.08 -21.38 -10.06
C LEU A 44 -3.73 -22.86 -10.33
N HIS A 45 -2.76 -23.11 -11.20
CA HIS A 45 -2.31 -24.44 -11.58
C HIS A 45 -0.79 -24.52 -11.44
N PRO A 46 -0.24 -25.72 -11.20
CA PRO A 46 1.21 -25.92 -11.13
C PRO A 46 1.91 -25.49 -12.43
N VAL A 47 3.08 -24.86 -12.30
CA VAL A 47 3.97 -24.57 -13.44
C VAL A 47 4.78 -25.82 -13.73
N VAL A 48 4.77 -26.27 -14.99
CA VAL A 48 5.48 -27.48 -15.45
C VAL A 48 6.61 -27.07 -16.39
N ALA A 49 7.77 -27.71 -16.23
CA ALA A 49 9.00 -27.43 -16.96
C ALA A 49 9.66 -28.72 -17.44
N TRP A 50 10.44 -28.66 -18.53
CA TRP A 50 11.36 -29.74 -18.88
C TRP A 50 12.71 -29.56 -18.18
N ILE A 51 13.44 -30.66 -18.05
CA ILE A 51 14.78 -30.63 -17.45
C ILE A 51 15.71 -29.83 -18.38
N GLY A 52 16.33 -28.79 -17.83
CA GLY A 52 17.22 -27.89 -18.57
C GLY A 52 16.53 -26.64 -19.12
N ASP A 53 15.22 -26.51 -18.98
CA ASP A 53 14.50 -25.29 -19.31
C ASP A 53 14.57 -24.28 -18.15
N ASP A 54 14.67 -23.01 -18.52
CA ASP A 54 14.40 -21.91 -17.60
C ASP A 54 12.88 -21.71 -17.46
N ILE A 55 12.42 -21.44 -16.25
CA ILE A 55 11.01 -21.16 -15.97
C ILE A 55 10.79 -19.90 -15.17
N ILE A 56 9.60 -19.35 -15.34
CA ILE A 56 9.10 -18.24 -14.55
C ILE A 56 8.05 -18.81 -13.59
N LEU A 57 8.21 -18.53 -12.30
CA LEU A 57 7.18 -18.76 -11.28
C LEU A 57 6.41 -17.46 -11.08
N PRO A 58 5.21 -17.30 -11.67
CA PRO A 58 4.47 -16.06 -11.57
C PRO A 58 3.85 -15.93 -10.17
N CYS A 59 3.84 -14.71 -9.64
CA CYS A 59 3.02 -14.32 -8.51
C CYS A 59 2.61 -12.86 -8.66
N ASN A 60 1.49 -12.49 -8.06
CA ASN A 60 1.00 -11.11 -8.06
C ASN A 60 0.47 -10.72 -6.69
N LEU A 61 0.36 -9.43 -6.45
CA LEU A 61 -0.20 -8.87 -5.24
C LEU A 61 -1.68 -8.54 -5.44
N ASP A 62 -2.53 -8.94 -4.50
CA ASP A 62 -3.96 -8.58 -4.47
C ASP A 62 -4.36 -8.01 -3.09
N PRO A 63 -4.87 -6.77 -3.01
CA PRO A 63 -5.03 -5.80 -4.10
C PRO A 63 -3.68 -5.37 -4.72
N VAL A 64 -3.73 -4.94 -5.98
CA VAL A 64 -2.57 -4.49 -6.75
C VAL A 64 -1.92 -3.27 -6.06
N MET A 65 -0.61 -3.37 -5.83
CA MET A 65 0.20 -2.29 -5.28
C MET A 65 1.61 -2.31 -5.87
N ASP A 66 2.34 -1.20 -5.71
CA ASP A 66 3.74 -1.10 -6.12
C ASP A 66 4.63 -1.91 -5.16
N ALA A 67 5.47 -2.78 -5.72
CA ALA A 67 6.38 -3.65 -5.01
C ALA A 67 7.85 -3.21 -5.12
N LEU A 68 8.15 -2.09 -5.78
CA LEU A 68 9.52 -1.61 -5.99
C LEU A 68 10.29 -1.42 -4.68
N ASP A 69 9.66 -0.95 -3.62
CA ASP A 69 10.33 -0.74 -2.33
C ASP A 69 10.21 -1.95 -1.37
N MET A 70 9.77 -3.11 -1.86
CA MET A 70 9.52 -4.31 -1.04
C MET A 70 10.61 -5.35 -1.19
N ALA A 71 10.95 -6.04 -0.11
CA ALA A 71 11.80 -7.23 -0.21
C ALA A 71 11.03 -8.38 -0.88
N VAL A 72 11.67 -9.07 -1.82
CA VAL A 72 11.12 -10.26 -2.49
C VAL A 72 12.01 -11.45 -2.18
N GLU A 73 11.41 -12.50 -1.65
CA GLU A 73 12.13 -13.72 -1.24
C GLU A 73 11.46 -14.93 -1.89
N TRP A 74 12.25 -15.72 -2.62
CA TRP A 74 11.84 -17.04 -3.09
C TRP A 74 12.53 -18.10 -2.24
N ALA A 75 11.72 -18.99 -1.66
CA ALA A 75 12.22 -20.04 -0.79
C ALA A 75 11.65 -21.40 -1.20
N ARG A 76 12.51 -22.41 -1.12
CA ARG A 76 12.19 -23.82 -1.25
C ARG A 76 12.31 -24.47 0.13
N PRO A 77 11.18 -24.86 0.76
CA PRO A 77 11.20 -25.42 2.12
C PRO A 77 11.99 -26.72 2.26
N ASP A 78 12.22 -27.42 1.17
CA ASP A 78 12.96 -28.69 1.09
C ASP A 78 14.49 -28.51 1.01
N LEU A 79 14.99 -27.29 0.81
CA LEU A 79 16.42 -26.99 0.70
C LEU A 79 17.03 -26.44 1.99
N ASN A 80 18.36 -26.58 2.10
CA ASN A 80 19.19 -25.92 3.09
C ASN A 80 20.51 -25.42 2.45
N PRO A 81 20.71 -24.09 2.27
CA PRO A 81 19.82 -23.00 2.65
C PRO A 81 18.50 -23.02 1.88
N ARG A 82 17.44 -22.49 2.49
CA ARG A 82 16.09 -22.56 1.92
C ARG A 82 15.79 -21.49 0.89
N PHE A 83 16.51 -20.37 0.93
CA PHE A 83 16.31 -19.29 -0.01
C PHE A 83 16.98 -19.66 -1.34
N VAL A 84 16.30 -19.33 -2.44
CA VAL A 84 16.85 -19.53 -3.80
C VAL A 84 17.10 -18.20 -4.49
N PHE A 85 16.42 -17.14 -4.05
CA PHE A 85 16.59 -15.78 -4.53
C PHE A 85 16.09 -14.81 -3.48
N VAL A 86 16.84 -13.72 -3.24
CA VAL A 86 16.44 -12.64 -2.35
C VAL A 86 16.76 -11.31 -3.03
N TRP A 87 15.77 -10.44 -3.09
CA TRP A 87 15.90 -9.06 -3.55
C TRP A 87 15.49 -8.11 -2.44
N ARG A 88 16.36 -7.14 -2.12
CA ARG A 88 16.11 -6.14 -1.08
C ARG A 88 16.93 -4.89 -1.37
N ASP A 89 16.35 -3.71 -1.11
CA ASP A 89 17.04 -2.41 -1.25
C ASP A 89 17.66 -2.18 -2.64
N GLY A 90 17.01 -2.66 -3.71
CA GLY A 90 17.50 -2.47 -5.07
C GLY A 90 18.55 -3.48 -5.54
N VAL A 91 18.98 -4.41 -4.68
CA VAL A 91 20.04 -5.38 -4.98
C VAL A 91 19.56 -6.83 -4.82
N GLU A 92 20.08 -7.70 -5.69
CA GLU A 92 20.01 -9.14 -5.50
C GLU A 92 21.09 -9.55 -4.49
N LEU A 93 20.68 -10.32 -3.48
CA LEU A 93 21.57 -10.83 -2.45
C LEU A 93 21.93 -12.29 -2.75
N GLU A 94 23.21 -12.64 -2.65
CA GLU A 94 23.64 -14.03 -2.72
C GLU A 94 23.03 -14.83 -1.56
N SER A 95 22.36 -15.93 -1.90
CA SER A 95 21.69 -16.84 -0.97
C SER A 95 22.54 -18.04 -0.60
#